data_AF-A0A5K1CU74-F1
#
_entry.id   AF-A0A5K1CU74-F1
#
_cell.length_a   1.000
_cell.length_b   1.000
_cell.length_c   1.000
_cell.angle_alpha   90.00
_cell.angle_beta   90.00
_cell.angle_gamma   90.00
#
_symmetry.space_group_name_H-M   'P 1'
#
loop_
_entity.id
_entity.type
_entity.pdbx_description
1 polymer ?
#
loop_
_entity_poly.entity_id
_entity_poly.type
_entity_poly.pdbx_seq_one_letter_code
_entity_poly.pdbx_strand_id
1 'polypeptide(L)'
;YTIQVHGLVEDEKGHVLASIFGKWDDSIFYVSGDINAKPKGYNPVSEAFLLWRRVRPPAGLTKYNLTSFAVTVNELTPELK
;
A
#
# COMPACT_ATOMS: atom_id res chain seq x y z
N TYR A 1 10.22 -12.52 1.85
CA TYR A 1 9.42 -11.30 1.71
C TYR A 1 9.28 -10.70 3.09
N THR A 2 9.83 -9.51 3.34
CA THR A 2 9.72 -8.84 4.65
C THR A 2 8.54 -7.87 4.60
N ILE A 3 7.56 -8.09 5.47
CA ILE A 3 6.44 -7.16 5.66
C ILE A 3 6.90 -6.04 6.61
N GLN A 4 6.51 -4.80 6.30
CA GLN A 4 6.88 -3.61 7.08
C GLN A 4 5.68 -2.93 7.73
N VAL A 5 4.49 -3.15 7.16
CA VAL A 5 3.22 -2.59 7.64
C VAL A 5 2.30 -3.75 7.96
N HIS A 6 1.70 -3.69 9.15
CA HIS A 6 0.64 -4.57 9.61
C HIS A 6 -0.41 -3.73 10.32
N GLY A 7 -1.68 -3.99 10.06
CA GLY A 7 -2.80 -3.31 10.71
C GLY A 7 -4.05 -4.17 10.72
N LEU A 8 -5.00 -3.80 11.57
CA LEU A 8 -6.29 -4.46 11.72
C LEU A 8 -7.41 -3.42 11.49
N VAL A 9 -8.53 -3.88 10.97
CA VAL A 9 -9.77 -3.13 10.90
C VAL A 9 -10.76 -3.80 11.84
N GLU A 10 -11.21 -3.08 12.85
CA GLU A 10 -12.14 -3.56 13.87
C GLU A 10 -13.49 -2.85 13.78
N ASP A 11 -14.56 -3.55 14.12
CA ASP A 11 -15.87 -2.93 14.36
C ASP A 11 -15.92 -2.23 15.73
N GLU A 12 -17.04 -1.56 16.04
CA GLU A 12 -17.24 -0.87 17.32
C GLU A 12 -17.18 -1.78 18.56
N LYS A 13 -17.28 -3.10 18.36
CA LYS A 13 -17.24 -4.12 19.41
C LYS A 13 -15.86 -4.79 19.52
N GLY A 14 -14.89 -4.38 18.70
CA GLY A 14 -13.54 -4.93 18.66
C GLY A 14 -13.41 -6.21 17.84
N HIS A 15 -14.40 -6.57 17.02
CA HIS A 15 -14.26 -7.71 16.12
C HIS A 15 -13.43 -7.32 14.90
N VAL A 16 -12.37 -8.08 14.63
CA VAL A 16 -11.52 -7.89 13.45
C VAL A 16 -12.27 -8.28 12.18
N LEU A 17 -12.55 -7.29 11.34
CA LEU A 17 -13.20 -7.44 10.04
C LEU A 17 -12.19 -7.72 8.92
N ALA A 18 -10.99 -7.17 9.01
CA ALA A 18 -9.93 -7.35 8.01
C ALA A 18 -8.53 -7.17 8.61
N SER A 19 -7.55 -7.83 8.00
CA SER A 19 -6.13 -7.66 8.29
C SER A 19 -5.44 -7.02 7.09
N ILE A 20 -4.72 -5.94 7.34
CA ILE A 20 -3.96 -5.18 6.33
C ILE A 20 -2.47 -5.48 6.53
N PHE A 21 -1.75 -5.71 5.42
CA PHE A 21 -0.32 -5.97 5.47
C PHE A 21 0.39 -5.57 4.18
N GLY A 22 1.70 -5.30 4.26
CA GLY A 22 2.54 -5.08 3.09
C GLY A 22 3.77 -4.23 3.36
N LYS A 23 4.22 -3.53 2.33
CA LYS A 23 5.33 -2.58 2.40
C LYS A 23 4.84 -1.20 1.97
N TRP A 24 5.08 -0.20 2.80
CA TRP A 24 4.67 1.18 2.52
C TRP A 24 5.36 1.77 1.28
N ASP A 25 6.52 1.23 0.91
CA ASP A 25 7.34 1.66 -0.22
C ASP A 25 7.10 0.83 -1.51
N ASP A 26 6.11 -0.07 -1.53
CA ASP A 26 5.83 -0.93 -2.68
C ASP A 26 4.34 -1.26 -2.85
N SER A 27 3.73 -2.00 -1.92
CA SER A 27 2.35 -2.48 -2.05
C SER A 27 1.72 -2.84 -0.71
N ILE A 28 0.42 -2.59 -0.58
CA ILE A 28 -0.42 -2.87 0.59
C ILE A 28 -1.62 -3.73 0.15
N PHE A 29 -1.88 -4.78 0.92
CA PHE A 29 -2.94 -5.76 0.69
C PHE A 29 -3.83 -5.88 1.91
N TYR A 30 -5.01 -6.48 1.72
CA TYR A 30 -5.84 -6.93 2.82
C TYR A 30 -6.34 -8.36 2.61
N VAL A 31 -6.69 -9.01 3.71
CA VAL A 31 -7.51 -10.24 3.75
C VAL A 31 -8.68 -10.03 4.70
N SER A 32 -9.79 -10.71 4.47
CA SER A 32 -10.95 -10.67 5.37
C SER A 32 -10.66 -11.44 6.67
N GLY A 33 -11.05 -10.84 7.80
CA GLY A 33 -10.85 -11.37 9.15
C GLY A 33 -9.42 -11.22 9.69
N ASP A 34 -9.18 -11.81 10.86
CA ASP A 34 -7.87 -11.83 11.51
C ASP A 34 -6.95 -12.90 10.89
N ILE A 35 -5.83 -12.45 10.32
CA ILE A 35 -4.79 -13.30 9.74
C ILE A 35 -4.11 -14.18 10.80
N ASN A 36 -4.04 -13.72 12.05
CA ASN A 36 -3.40 -14.45 13.15
C ASN A 36 -4.28 -15.59 13.68
N ALA A 37 -5.59 -15.49 13.49
CA ALA A 37 -6.55 -16.54 13.84
C ALA A 37 -6.60 -17.67 12.79
N LYS A 38 -5.89 -17.53 11.65
CA LYS A 38 -5.90 -18.53 10.58
C LYS A 38 -5.08 -19.78 10.96
N PRO A 39 -5.41 -20.96 10.39
CA PRO A 39 -4.68 -22.20 10.66
C PRO A 39 -3.18 -22.10 10.33
N LYS A 40 -2.36 -22.91 11.00
CA LYS A 40 -0.94 -23.05 10.64
C LYS A 40 -0.80 -23.48 9.17
N GLY A 41 0.09 -22.81 8.44
CA GLY A 41 0.30 -23.05 7.01
C GLY A 41 -0.65 -22.26 6.10
N TYR A 42 -1.53 -21.42 6.65
CA TYR A 42 -2.32 -20.49 5.86
C TYR A 42 -1.40 -19.56 5.05
N ASN A 43 -1.63 -19.51 3.74
CA ASN A 43 -0.94 -18.59 2.85
C ASN A 43 -1.82 -17.35 2.62
N PRO A 44 -1.55 -16.22 3.29
CA PRO A 44 -2.36 -15.02 3.11
C PRO A 44 -2.31 -14.47 1.68
N VAL A 45 -1.27 -14.77 0.91
CA VAL A 45 -1.11 -14.28 -0.47
C VAL A 45 -2.18 -14.85 -1.40
N SER A 46 -2.72 -16.05 -1.15
CA SER A 46 -3.73 -16.65 -2.03
C SER A 46 -5.11 -15.98 -1.91
N GLU A 47 -5.41 -15.35 -0.78
CA GLU A 47 -6.68 -14.67 -0.50
C GLU A 47 -6.52 -13.14 -0.44
N ALA A 48 -5.30 -12.64 -0.66
CA ALA A 48 -4.97 -11.23 -0.54
C ALA A 48 -5.58 -10.41 -1.69
N PHE A 49 -6.25 -9.33 -1.33
CA PHE A 49 -6.73 -8.31 -2.25
C PHE A 49 -5.81 -7.10 -2.21
N LEU A 50 -5.45 -6.56 -3.38
CA LEU A 50 -4.61 -5.37 -3.49
C LEU A 50 -5.42 -4.11 -3.09
N LEU A 51 -4.94 -3.36 -2.09
CA LEU A 51 -5.51 -2.06 -1.71
C LEU A 51 -4.79 -0.91 -2.39
N TRP A 52 -3.46 -0.94 -2.35
CA TRP A 52 -2.62 0.14 -2.86
C TRP A 52 -1.30 -0.42 -3.39
N ARG A 53 -0.79 0.21 -4.43
CA ARG A 53 0.53 -0.07 -4.99
C ARG A 53 1.20 1.21 -5.40
N ARG A 54 2.50 1.31 -5.15
CA ARG A 54 3.28 2.46 -5.63
C ARG A 54 3.21 2.57 -7.14
N VAL A 55 3.25 3.81 -7.61
CA VAL A 55 3.57 4.08 -9.01
C VAL A 55 5.08 4.01 -9.17
N ARG A 56 5.57 3.32 -10.21
CA ARG A 56 7.02 3.28 -10.48
C ARG A 56 7.50 4.68 -10.89
N PRO A 57 8.68 5.12 -10.41
CA PRO A 57 9.28 6.35 -10.89
C PRO A 57 9.43 6.37 -12.42
N PRO A 58 9.48 7.54 -13.06
CA PRO A 58 9.83 7.67 -14.47
C PRO A 58 11.13 6.90 -14.79
N ALA A 59 11.21 6.33 -15.99
CA ALA A 59 12.39 5.58 -16.42
C ALA A 59 13.67 6.44 -16.48
N GLY A 60 13.53 7.76 -16.62
CA GLY A 60 14.62 8.72 -16.52
C GLY A 60 14.83 9.19 -15.09
N LEU A 61 16.08 9.14 -14.62
CA LEU A 61 16.46 9.71 -13.34
C LEU A 61 16.22 11.22 -13.38
N THR A 62 15.31 11.71 -12.55
CA THR A 62 15.25 13.14 -12.24
C THR A 62 16.40 13.47 -11.29
N LYS A 63 16.86 14.73 -11.27
CA LYS A 63 17.99 15.19 -10.44
C LYS A 63 17.85 14.85 -8.94
N TYR A 64 16.63 14.60 -8.46
CA TYR A 64 16.31 14.36 -7.05
C TYR A 64 15.49 13.08 -6.81
N ASN A 65 15.43 12.15 -7.78
CA ASN A 65 14.59 10.93 -7.69
C ASN A 65 13.10 11.23 -7.40
N LEU A 66 12.61 12.35 -7.94
CA LEU A 66 11.21 12.76 -7.85
C LEU A 66 10.29 11.74 -8.54
N THR A 67 9.11 11.55 -7.96
CA THR A 67 8.00 10.85 -8.62
C THR A 67 7.40 11.71 -9.73
N SER A 68 6.68 11.10 -10.67
CA SER A 68 5.97 11.87 -11.72
C SER A 68 5.03 12.92 -11.13
N PHE A 69 4.34 12.59 -10.03
CA PHE A 69 3.49 13.55 -9.32
C PHE A 69 4.29 14.70 -8.71
N ALA A 70 5.45 14.42 -8.08
CA ALA A 70 6.27 15.48 -7.49
C ALA A 70 6.85 16.45 -8.53
N VAL A 71 7.11 15.99 -9.76
CA VAL A 71 7.56 16.87 -10.87
C VAL A 71 6.50 17.94 -11.18
N THR A 72 5.22 17.59 -11.18
CA THR A 72 4.14 18.52 -11.59
C THR A 72 3.80 19.56 -10.52
N VAL A 73 4.18 19.36 -9.25
CA VAL A 73 3.82 20.27 -8.16
C VAL A 73 4.40 21.67 -8.34
N ASN A 74 5.57 21.78 -8.98
CA ASN A 74 6.26 23.06 -9.20
C ASN A 74 6.27 23.49 -10.69
N GLU A 75 5.41 22.90 -11.51
CA GLU A 75 5.30 23.29 -12.92
C GLU A 75 4.46 24.58 -13.06
N LEU A 76 5.03 25.61 -13.68
CA LEU A 76 4.31 26.85 -14.00
C LEU A 76 3.63 26.69 -15.35
N THR A 77 2.42 26.14 -15.38
CA THR A 77 1.67 26.02 -16.63
C THR A 77 1.10 27.40 -17.05
N PRO A 78 0.92 27.66 -18.36
CA PRO A 78 0.39 28.94 -18.83
C PRO A 78 -0.96 29.35 -18.22
N GLU A 79 -1.77 28.38 -17.78
CA GLU A 79 -3.10 28.56 -17.19
C GLU A 79 -3.07 28.89 -15.69
N LEU A 80 -1.92 28.73 -15.02
CA LEU A 80 -1.70 29.07 -13.61
C LEU A 80 -1.28 30.53 -13.38
N LYS A 81 -1.33 31.36 -14.43
CA LYS A 81 -0.99 32.80 -14.38
C LYS A 81 -2.10 33.67 -13.80
#